data_AF-A0A7J5XLK0-F1
#
_entry.id   AF-A0A7J5XLK0-F1
#
_cell.length_a   1.000
_cell.length_b   1.000
_cell.length_c   1.000
_cell.angle_alpha   90.00
_cell.angle_beta   90.00
_cell.angle_gamma   90.00
#
_symmetry.space_group_name_H-M   'P 1'
#
loop_
_entity.id
_entity.type
_entity.pdbx_description
1 polymer ?
#
loop_
_entity_poly.entity_id
_entity_poly.type
_entity_poly.pdbx_seq_one_letter_code
_entity_poly.pdbx_strand_id
1 'polypeptide(L)'
;MVDWYVTAVMPPDEINITNTQTNVIAFTSLIARRKILLLWKSPLPPSFKMWLSDTMSLLKLEKIKFTLRGSSDKFYAHWRPLISYVDRLPPDMVLL
;
A
#
# COMPACT_ATOMS: atom_id res chain seq x y z
N MET A 1 -29.19 -26.94 -14.70
CA MET A 1 -27.98 -26.83 -15.53
C MET A 1 -27.30 -25.52 -15.17
N VAL A 2 -26.61 -25.51 -14.02
CA VAL A 2 -25.77 -24.40 -13.56
C VAL A 2 -24.45 -25.08 -13.23
N ASP A 3 -23.53 -25.01 -14.19
CA ASP A 3 -22.25 -25.68 -14.08
C ASP A 3 -21.22 -24.71 -13.52
N TRP A 4 -20.66 -25.14 -12.41
CA TRP A 4 -19.90 -24.49 -11.34
C TRP A 4 -18.45 -24.16 -11.72
N TYR A 5 -18.13 -23.98 -13.01
CA TYR A 5 -16.73 -23.92 -13.49
C TYR A 5 -16.10 -22.51 -13.52
N VAL A 6 -16.71 -21.48 -12.93
CA VAL A 6 -16.13 -20.12 -12.88
C VAL A 6 -14.99 -19.99 -11.84
N THR A 7 -14.41 -21.10 -11.38
CA THR A 7 -13.47 -21.14 -10.24
C THR A 7 -12.03 -21.46 -10.62
N ALA A 8 -11.59 -21.19 -11.85
CA ALA A 8 -10.22 -21.52 -12.27
C ALA A 8 -9.56 -20.48 -13.17
N VAL A 9 -9.13 -19.35 -12.61
CA VAL A 9 -7.90 -18.67 -13.07
C VAL A 9 -7.14 -18.05 -11.88
N MET A 10 -6.74 -18.87 -10.90
CA MET A 10 -5.47 -18.69 -10.20
C MET A 10 -5.15 -19.96 -9.39
N PRO A 11 -4.05 -20.67 -9.64
CA PRO A 11 -3.59 -21.70 -8.71
C PRO A 11 -3.21 -21.02 -7.38
N PRO A 12 -3.60 -21.57 -6.22
CA PRO A 12 -3.18 -21.03 -4.94
C PRO A 12 -1.77 -21.55 -4.68
N ASP A 13 -0.76 -20.91 -5.28
CA ASP A 13 0.41 -20.67 -4.46
C ASP A 13 -0.10 -19.77 -3.34
N GLU A 14 -0.48 -20.37 -2.21
CA GLU A 14 -0.91 -19.62 -1.03
C GLU A 14 0.25 -18.70 -0.67
N ILE A 15 0.19 -17.46 -1.15
CA ILE A 15 1.11 -16.41 -0.74
C ILE A 15 0.87 -16.30 0.75
N ASN A 16 1.79 -16.86 1.53
CA ASN A 16 1.75 -16.80 2.98
C ASN A 16 2.02 -15.35 3.39
N ILE A 17 0.96 -14.54 3.38
CA ILE A 17 1.00 -13.14 3.78
C ILE A 17 0.95 -13.09 5.30
N THR A 18 2.03 -12.61 5.90
CA THR A 18 2.09 -12.35 7.34
C THR A 18 1.10 -11.26 7.74
N ASN A 19 0.64 -11.27 9.01
CA ASN A 19 -0.22 -10.19 9.53
C ASN A 19 0.36 -8.79 9.31
N THR A 20 1.68 -8.66 9.40
CA THR A 20 2.40 -7.42 9.11
C THR A 20 2.22 -6.97 7.66
N GLN A 21 2.40 -7.87 6.70
CA GLN A 21 2.17 -7.58 5.29
C GLN A 21 0.69 -7.26 5.02
N THR A 22 -0.25 -7.98 5.63
CA THR A 22 -1.68 -7.69 5.53
C THR A 22 -2.00 -6.27 6.02
N ASN A 23 -1.43 -5.85 7.15
CA ASN A 23 -1.63 -4.50 7.69
C ASN A 23 -1.06 -3.43 6.75
N VAL A 24 0.12 -3.66 6.17
CA VAL A 24 0.71 -2.76 5.17
C VAL A 24 -0.19 -2.66 3.95
N ILE A 25 -0.63 -3.79 3.38
CA ILE A 25 -1.52 -3.83 2.22
C ILE A 25 -2.85 -3.11 2.52
N ALA A 26 -3.45 -3.36 3.69
CA ALA A 26 -4.69 -2.72 4.10
C ALA A 26 -4.53 -1.20 4.21
N PHE A 27 -3.45 -0.72 4.84
CA PHE A 27 -3.17 0.70 4.97
C PHE A 27 -2.94 1.37 3.61
N THR A 28 -2.09 0.81 2.75
CA THR A 28 -1.83 1.43 1.45
C THR A 28 -3.04 1.36 0.50
N SER A 29 -3.84 0.30 0.61
CA SER A 29 -5.12 0.17 -0.11
C SER A 29 -6.16 1.19 0.37
N LEU A 30 -6.20 1.49 1.67
CA LEU A 30 -7.08 2.53 2.21
C LEU A 30 -6.75 3.91 1.59
N ILE A 31 -5.45 4.21 1.43
CA ILE A 31 -4.98 5.45 0.80
C ILE A 31 -5.38 5.49 -0.68
N ALA A 32 -5.20 4.39 -1.40
CA ALA A 32 -5.62 4.27 -2.79
C ALA A 32 -7.12 4.53 -2.94
N ARG A 33 -7.95 3.85 -2.14
CA ARG A 33 -9.41 4.02 -2.15
C ARG A 33 -9.82 5.44 -1.83
N ARG A 34 -9.22 6.06 -0.80
CA ARG A 34 -9.47 7.47 -0.45
C ARG A 34 -9.16 8.38 -1.65
N LYS A 35 -8.03 8.17 -2.32
CA LYS A 35 -7.62 9.00 -3.47
C LYS A 35 -8.56 8.84 -4.66
N ILE A 36 -8.96 7.61 -4.98
CA ILE A 36 -9.96 7.31 -6.02
C ILE A 36 -11.27 8.03 -5.73
N LEU A 37 -11.77 7.96 -4.49
CA LEU A 37 -13.02 8.62 -4.11
C LEU A 37 -12.92 10.16 -4.20
N LEU A 38 -11.78 10.74 -3.80
CA LEU A 38 -11.56 12.19 -3.89
C LEU A 38 -11.51 12.68 -5.34
N LEU A 39 -11.03 11.85 -6.26
CA LEU A 39 -10.89 12.18 -7.69
C LEU A 39 -11.95 11.50 -8.56
N TRP A 40 -13.03 10.95 -7.99
CA TRP A 40 -13.96 10.12 -8.75
C TRP A 40 -14.68 10.87 -9.90
N LYS A 41 -14.84 12.19 -9.75
CA LYS A 41 -15.41 13.08 -10.78
C LYS A 41 -14.37 13.67 -11.73
N SER A 42 -13.08 13.44 -11.46
CA SER A 42 -12.00 13.93 -12.32
C SER A 42 -12.03 13.19 -13.65
N PRO A 43 -11.79 13.87 -14.80
CA PRO A 43 -11.64 13.19 -16.09
C PRO A 43 -10.37 12.32 -16.13
N LEU A 44 -9.41 12.58 -15.25
CA LEU A 44 -8.16 11.82 -15.15
C LEU A 44 -8.17 10.95 -13.88
N PRO A 45 -7.87 9.65 -13.99
CA PRO A 45 -7.75 8.77 -12.82
C PRO A 45 -6.51 9.15 -12.00
N PRO A 46 -6.50 8.84 -10.69
CA PRO A 46 -5.29 9.00 -9.89
C PRO A 46 -4.17 8.14 -10.44
N SER A 47 -3.00 8.75 -10.65
CA SER A 47 -1.81 8.01 -11.07
C SER A 47 -1.19 7.27 -9.88
N PHE A 48 -0.41 6.24 -10.20
CA PHE A 48 0.42 5.54 -9.22
C PHE A 48 1.31 6.50 -8.42
N LYS A 49 1.93 7.48 -9.10
CA LYS A 49 2.76 8.51 -8.46
C LYS A 49 2.00 9.31 -7.41
N MET A 50 0.75 9.69 -7.70
CA MET A 50 -0.08 10.42 -6.74
C MET A 50 -0.40 9.57 -5.50
N TRP A 51 -0.73 8.29 -5.69
CA TRP A 51 -0.96 7.36 -4.58
C TRP A 51 0.32 7.12 -3.76
N LEU A 52 1.46 6.95 -4.43
CA LEU A 52 2.72 6.69 -3.75
C LEU A 52 3.17 7.90 -2.93
N SER A 53 3.05 9.10 -3.49
CA SER A 53 3.30 10.36 -2.78
C SER A 53 2.43 10.49 -1.53
N ASP A 54 1.12 10.25 -1.65
CA ASP A 54 0.20 10.28 -0.51
C ASP A 54 0.61 9.23 0.54
N THR A 55 1.00 8.03 0.10
CA THR A 55 1.44 6.93 0.97
C THR A 55 2.69 7.30 1.75
N MET A 56 3.71 7.85 1.09
CA MET A 56 4.95 8.28 1.75
C MET A 56 4.73 9.45 2.70
N SER A 57 3.78 10.34 2.40
CA SER A 57 3.40 11.44 3.30
C SER A 57 2.76 10.91 4.60
N LEU A 58 1.84 9.95 4.49
CA LEU A 58 1.14 9.34 5.62
C LEU A 58 2.05 8.40 6.41
N LEU A 59 3.07 7.83 5.77
CA LEU A 59 4.07 6.99 6.43
C LEU A 59 4.89 7.77 7.48
N LYS A 60 5.12 9.06 7.26
CA LYS A 60 5.77 9.95 8.25
C LYS A 60 4.94 10.02 9.55
N LEU A 61 3.61 10.11 9.42
CA LEU A 61 2.70 10.10 10.57
C LEU A 61 2.67 8.74 11.26
N GLU A 62 2.71 7.64 10.51
CA GLU A 62 2.85 6.31 11.13
C GLU A 62 4.15 6.18 11.90
N LYS A 63 5.27 6.66 11.36
CA LYS A 63 6.55 6.65 12.10
C LYS A 63 6.42 7.35 13.45
N ILE A 64 5.78 8.52 13.49
CA ILE A 64 5.50 9.25 14.74
C ILE A 64 4.64 8.40 15.69
N LYS A 65 3.56 7.77 15.20
CA LYS A 65 2.69 6.91 16.03
C LYS A 65 3.46 5.73 16.63
N PHE A 66 4.29 5.06 15.85
CA PHE A 66 5.13 3.95 16.32
C PHE A 66 6.14 4.42 17.37
N THR A 67 6.77 5.58 17.16
CA THR A 67 7.72 6.17 18.11
C THR A 67 7.04 6.56 19.43
N LEU A 68 5.86 7.21 19.38
CA LEU A 68 5.08 7.56 20.58
C LEU A 68 4.65 6.32 21.38
N ARG A 69 4.46 5.17 20.72
CA ARG A 69 4.13 3.88 21.36
C ARG A 69 5.37 3.11 21.86
N GLY A 70 6.57 3.71 21.82
CA GLY A 70 7.82 3.04 22.20
C GLY A 70 8.21 1.87 21.28
N SER A 71 7.68 1.85 20.05
CA SER A 71 7.78 0.71 19.13
C SER A 71 8.48 1.06 17.82
N SER A 72 9.44 2.00 17.86
CA SER A 72 10.16 2.50 16.68
C SER A 72 10.78 1.40 15.82
N ASP A 73 11.30 0.33 16.42
CA ASP A 73 11.89 -0.78 15.66
C ASP A 73 10.84 -1.57 14.88
N LYS A 74 9.62 -1.69 15.42
CA LYS A 74 8.51 -2.35 14.74
C LYS A 74 8.10 -1.59 13.48
N PHE A 75 8.25 -0.26 13.44
CA PHE A 75 7.98 0.50 12.21
C PHE A 75 8.80 -0.04 11.04
N TYR A 76 10.11 -0.21 11.22
CA TYR A 76 10.96 -0.71 10.15
C TYR A 76 10.67 -2.19 9.85
N ALA A 77 10.34 -3.02 10.84
CA ALA A 77 9.90 -4.39 10.57
C ALA A 77 8.65 -4.44 9.65
N HIS A 78 7.74 -3.47 9.76
CA HIS A 78 6.52 -3.42 8.95
C HIS A 78 6.76 -2.80 7.58
N TRP A 79 7.44 -1.66 7.54
CA TRP A 79 7.46 -0.80 6.36
C TRP A 79 8.71 -0.94 5.50
N ARG A 80 9.77 -1.62 5.99
CA ARG A 80 11.02 -1.78 5.25
C ARG A 80 10.87 -2.41 3.86
N PRO A 81 10.00 -3.42 3.63
CA PRO A 81 9.80 -3.94 2.28
C PRO A 81 9.30 -2.87 1.29
N LEU A 82 8.33 -2.06 1.71
CA LEU A 82 7.78 -0.97 0.90
C LEU A 82 8.83 0.13 0.69
N ILE A 83 9.48 0.60 1.77
CA ILE A 83 10.51 1.64 1.69
C ILE A 83 11.66 1.21 0.76
N SER A 84 12.14 -0.03 0.90
CA SER A 84 13.21 -0.56 0.04
C SER A 84 12.78 -0.69 -1.43
N TYR A 85 11.49 -0.90 -1.69
CA TYR A 85 10.97 -0.85 -3.06
C TYR A 85 10.98 0.58 -3.60
N VAL A 86 10.52 1.55 -2.81
CA VAL A 86 10.47 2.96 -3.19
C VAL A 86 11.86 3.55 -3.42
N ASP A 87 12.84 3.19 -2.59
CA ASP A 87 14.23 3.67 -2.72
C ASP A 87 14.90 3.19 -4.03
N ARG A 88 14.36 2.15 -4.68
CA ARG A 88 14.82 1.64 -5.98
C ARG A 88 14.10 2.28 -7.17
N LEU A 89 13.07 3.07 -6.94
CA LEU A 89 12.36 3.77 -8.00
C LEU A 89 13.13 5.01 -8.46
N PRO A 90 12.92 5.45 -9.71
CA PRO A 90 13.43 6.73 -10.18
C PRO A 90 13.02 7.90 -9.25
N PRO A 91 13.93 8.86 -8.95
CA PRO A 91 13.67 9.94 -7.98
C PRO A 91 12.45 10.81 -8.32
N ASP A 92 12.15 10.96 -9.61
CA ASP A 92 11.01 11.71 -10.13
C ASP A 92 9.66 11.05 -9.80
N MET A 93 9.63 9.81 -9.31
CA MET A 93 8.40 9.15 -8.84
C MET A 93 8.08 9.41 -7.37
N VAL A 94 9.04 9.91 -6.57
CA VAL A 94 8.90 10.04 -5.11
C VAL A 94 8.88 11.50 -4.66
N LEU A 95 9.45 12.41 -5.45
CA LEU A 95 9.50 13.85 -5.15
C LEU A 95 8.50 14.63 -6.02
N LEU A 96 7.50 15.22 -5.38
CA LEU A 96 6.81 16.46 -5.76
C LEU A 96 6.72 17.35 -4.52
#